data_AF-A0A7R9WCG2-F1
#
_entry.id   AF-A0A7R9WCG2-F1
#
_cell.length_a   1.000
_cell.length_b   1.000
_cell.length_c   1.000
_cell.angle_alpha   90.00
_cell.angle_beta   90.00
_cell.angle_gamma   90.00
#
_symmetry.space_group_name_H-M   'P 1'
#
loop_
_entity.id
_entity.type
_entity.pdbx_description
1 polymer ?
#
loop_
_entity_poly.entity_id
_entity_poly.type
_entity_poly.pdbx_seq_one_letter_code
_entity_poly.pdbx_strand_id
1 'polypeptide(L)'
;MIICAAGDVECGYRLAKTALSTLEMFDAKDCLPSVYSGVYGFVNPWVEPMQSLLEAYKHGFKVGLQVGDTDTAMVHALLYVSSALHSGRKLGLLLEEMRAYSKQM
;
A
#
# COMPACT_ATOMS: atom_id res chain seq x y z
N MET A 1 12.08 1.19 4.27
CA MET A 1 12.61 1.74 3.01
C MET A 1 14.13 1.91 3.03
N ILE A 2 14.72 2.81 3.82
CA ILE A 2 16.18 3.12 3.76
C ILE A 2 17.05 1.87 4.00
N ILE A 3 16.72 1.06 5.01
CA ILE A 3 17.48 -0.17 5.32
C ILE A 3 17.41 -1.17 4.17
N CYS A 4 16.23 -1.36 3.55
CA CYS A 4 16.08 -2.19 2.36
C CYS A 4 16.92 -1.65 1.19
N ALA A 5 16.89 -0.34 0.95
CA ALA A 5 17.66 0.30 -0.11
C ALA A 5 19.17 0.22 0.13
N ALA A 6 19.61 0.14 1.39
CA ALA A 6 21.00 -0.11 1.77
C ALA A 6 21.43 -1.58 1.61
N GLY A 7 20.53 -2.47 1.18
CA GLY A 7 20.80 -3.87 0.89
C GLY A 7 20.31 -4.86 1.96
N ASP A 8 19.89 -4.38 3.14
CA ASP A 8 19.38 -5.24 4.22
C ASP A 8 17.84 -5.33 4.15
N VAL A 9 17.36 -6.04 3.14
CA VAL A 9 15.93 -6.24 2.89
C VAL A 9 15.27 -7.02 4.04
N GLU A 10 15.95 -8.00 4.61
CA GLU A 10 15.41 -8.85 5.69
C GLU A 10 15.14 -8.03 6.96
N CYS A 11 16.10 -7.21 7.40
CA CYS A 11 15.92 -6.34 8.56
C CYS A 11 14.78 -5.33 8.32
N GLY A 12 14.76 -4.71 7.13
CA GLY A 12 13.70 -3.78 6.77
C GLY A 12 12.31 -4.43 6.76
N TYR A 13 12.20 -5.66 6.26
CA TYR A 13 10.95 -6.43 6.26
C TYR A 13 10.50 -6.82 7.68
N ARG A 14 11.42 -7.24 8.55
CA ARG A 14 11.10 -7.51 9.96
C ARG A 14 10.58 -6.27 10.68
N LEU A 15 11.24 -5.12 10.51
CA LEU A 15 10.81 -3.86 11.11
C LEU A 15 9.43 -3.42 10.60
N ALA A 16 9.16 -3.64 9.30
CA ALA A 16 7.85 -3.38 8.72
C ALA A 16 6.74 -4.22 9.37
N LYS A 17 6.98 -5.51 9.65
CA LYS A 17 6.00 -6.35 10.38
C LYS A 17 5.81 -5.87 11.81
N THR A 18 6.87 -5.46 12.51
CA THR A 18 6.75 -4.85 13.85
C THR A 18 5.92 -3.57 13.83
N ALA A 19 6.09 -2.72 12.82
CA ALA A 19 5.29 -1.50 12.66
C ALA A 19 3.80 -1.82 12.49
N LEU A 20 3.45 -2.82 11.66
CA LEU A 20 2.06 -3.27 11.50
C LEU A 20 1.47 -3.80 12.82
N SER A 21 2.20 -4.66 13.54
CA SER A 21 1.71 -5.18 14.83
C SER A 21 1.53 -4.07 15.88
N THR A 22 2.39 -3.05 15.86
CA THR A 22 2.27 -1.88 16.75
C THR A 22 1.02 -1.06 16.40
N LEU A 23 0.78 -0.84 15.11
CA LEU A 23 -0.40 -0.13 14.63
C LEU A 23 -1.70 -0.82 15.08
N GLU A 24 -1.76 -2.16 14.97
CA GLU A 24 -2.90 -2.97 15.44
C GLU A 24 -3.09 -2.88 16.96
N MET A 25 -2.00 -2.93 17.73
CA MET A 25 -2.04 -2.87 19.20
C MET A 25 -2.66 -1.56 19.73
N PHE A 26 -2.48 -0.45 19.02
CA PHE A 26 -2.96 0.87 19.45
C PHE A 26 -4.26 1.33 18.76
N ASP A 27 -4.85 0.53 17.85
CA ASP A 27 -5.99 0.90 16.99
C ASP A 27 -5.83 2.30 16.34
N ALA A 28 -4.59 2.64 15.96
CA ALA A 28 -4.24 3.98 15.50
C ALA A 28 -4.62 4.19 14.03
N LYS A 29 -5.92 4.29 13.75
CA LYS A 29 -6.50 4.39 12.39
C LYS A 29 -5.97 5.57 11.58
N ASP A 30 -5.67 6.69 12.24
CA ASP A 30 -5.13 7.88 11.57
C ASP A 30 -3.71 7.65 11.04
N CYS A 31 -2.93 6.79 11.70
CA CYS A 31 -1.58 6.44 11.27
C CYS A 31 -1.57 5.32 10.22
N LEU A 32 -2.67 4.57 10.08
CA LEU A 32 -2.73 3.37 9.25
C LEU A 32 -2.38 3.64 7.79
N PRO A 33 -2.97 4.64 7.09
CA PRO A 33 -2.68 4.87 5.67
C PRO A 33 -1.18 5.08 5.42
N SER A 34 -0.53 5.90 6.26
CA SER A 34 0.89 6.23 6.14
C SER A 34 1.79 5.02 6.43
N VAL A 35 1.51 4.28 7.51
CA VAL A 35 2.25 3.05 7.83
C VAL A 35 2.08 2.00 6.71
N TYR A 36 0.86 1.84 6.17
CA TYR A 36 0.59 0.93 5.06
C TYR A 36 1.37 1.35 3.80
N SER A 37 1.44 2.63 3.47
CA SER A 37 2.25 3.12 2.34
C SER A 37 3.73 2.77 2.52
N GLY A 38 4.27 3.00 3.73
CA GLY A 38 5.63 2.64 4.09
C GLY A 38 5.94 1.15 3.90
N VAL A 39 5.06 0.31 4.44
CA VAL A 39 5.24 -1.15 4.47
C VAL A 39 4.95 -1.77 3.11
N TYR A 40 3.73 -1.63 2.62
CA TYR A 40 3.28 -2.29 1.40
C TYR A 40 3.77 -1.60 0.13
N GLY A 41 4.05 -0.29 0.17
CA GLY A 41 4.54 0.46 -1.00
C GLY A 41 6.06 0.40 -1.19
N PHE A 42 6.84 0.33 -0.12
CA PHE A 42 8.30 0.50 -0.20
C PHE A 42 9.14 -0.62 0.44
N VAL A 43 8.53 -1.58 1.15
CA VAL A 43 9.25 -2.70 1.78
C VAL A 43 8.78 -4.04 1.23
N ASN A 44 7.49 -4.36 1.32
CA ASN A 44 6.99 -5.65 0.85
C ASN A 44 7.24 -5.94 -0.63
N PRO A 45 7.25 -4.97 -1.58
CA PRO A 45 7.55 -5.27 -2.98
C PRO A 45 8.94 -5.88 -3.23
N TRP A 46 9.87 -5.77 -2.28
CA TRP A 46 11.19 -6.39 -2.36
C TRP A 46 11.20 -7.88 -2.03
N VAL A 47 10.12 -8.39 -1.41
CA VAL A 47 10.05 -9.74 -0.81
C VAL A 47 8.81 -10.50 -1.26
N GLU A 48 7.66 -9.84 -1.32
CA GLU A 48 6.36 -10.39 -1.63
C GLU A 48 5.97 -10.12 -3.10
N PRO A 49 5.26 -11.05 -3.77
CA PRO A 49 4.76 -10.82 -5.13
C PRO A 49 3.81 -9.62 -5.20
N MET A 50 3.87 -8.82 -6.26
CA MET A 50 3.02 -7.63 -6.41
C MET A 50 1.51 -7.93 -6.32
N GLN A 51 1.09 -9.12 -6.76
CA GLN A 51 -0.30 -9.58 -6.67
C GLN A 51 -0.80 -9.65 -5.22
N SER A 52 0.04 -10.03 -4.26
CA SER A 52 -0.37 -10.18 -2.86
C SER A 52 -0.57 -8.83 -2.16
N LEU A 53 -0.04 -7.74 -2.74
CA LEU A 53 -0.10 -6.40 -2.17
C LEU A 53 -1.37 -5.64 -2.54
N LEU A 54 -2.09 -6.09 -3.57
CA LEU A 54 -3.24 -5.39 -4.15
C LEU A 54 -4.36 -5.12 -3.13
N GLU A 55 -4.67 -6.09 -2.26
CA GLU A 55 -5.70 -5.91 -1.23
C GLU A 55 -5.26 -4.94 -0.13
N ALA A 56 -3.96 -4.91 0.20
CA ALA A 56 -3.43 -3.95 1.17
C ALA A 56 -3.55 -2.51 0.64
N TYR A 57 -3.29 -2.28 -0.65
CA TYR A 57 -3.47 -0.96 -1.27
C TYR A 57 -4.95 -0.54 -1.29
N LYS A 58 -5.87 -1.44 -1.62
CA LYS A 58 -7.32 -1.14 -1.52
C LYS A 58 -7.73 -0.76 -0.10
N HIS A 59 -7.21 -1.46 0.90
CA HIS A 59 -7.48 -1.16 2.29
C HIS A 59 -6.92 0.22 2.68
N GLY A 60 -5.67 0.50 2.33
CA GLY A 60 -5.04 1.80 2.57
C GLY A 60 -5.78 2.96 1.91
N PHE A 61 -6.24 2.79 0.66
CA PHE A 61 -7.09 3.75 -0.03
C PHE A 61 -8.37 4.05 0.75
N LYS A 62 -9.10 2.99 1.15
CA LYS A 62 -10.37 3.13 1.86
C LYS A 62 -10.19 3.82 3.21
N VAL A 63 -9.19 3.41 3.99
CA VAL A 63 -8.94 4.01 5.31
C VAL A 63 -8.50 5.47 5.16
N GLY A 64 -7.64 5.78 4.17
CA GLY A 64 -7.24 7.15 3.87
C GLY A 64 -8.44 8.06 3.62
N LEU A 65 -9.39 7.64 2.77
CA LEU A 65 -10.63 8.39 2.56
C LEU A 65 -11.47 8.54 3.84
N GLN A 66 -11.54 7.50 4.69
CA GLN A 66 -12.32 7.52 5.92
C GLN A 66 -11.79 8.51 6.96
N VAL A 67 -10.46 8.66 7.06
CA VAL A 67 -9.81 9.57 8.01
C VAL A 67 -9.54 10.96 7.41
N GLY A 68 -9.90 11.18 6.15
CA GLY A 68 -9.70 12.45 5.45
C GLY A 68 -8.27 12.67 4.92
N ASP A 69 -7.43 11.63 4.93
CA ASP A 69 -6.08 11.65 4.34
C ASP A 69 -6.16 11.30 2.84
N THR A 70 -6.58 12.28 2.05
CA THR A 70 -6.77 12.15 0.60
C THR A 70 -5.45 11.94 -0.15
N ASP A 71 -4.36 12.53 0.34
CA ASP A 71 -3.04 12.41 -0.26
C ASP A 71 -2.54 10.96 -0.17
N THR A 72 -2.62 10.36 1.02
CA THR A 72 -2.21 8.96 1.19
C THR A 72 -3.18 8.01 0.52
N ALA A 73 -4.49 8.31 0.48
CA ALA A 73 -5.44 7.55 -0.32
C ALA A 73 -5.02 7.53 -1.80
N MET A 74 -4.69 8.69 -2.38
CA MET A 74 -4.21 8.78 -3.77
C MET A 74 -2.95 7.92 -4.01
N VAL A 75 -1.99 7.97 -3.08
CA VAL A 75 -0.78 7.15 -3.17
C VAL A 75 -1.13 5.67 -3.22
N HIS A 76 -2.05 5.19 -2.38
CA HIS A 76 -2.51 3.79 -2.43
C HIS A 76 -3.20 3.43 -3.74
N ALA A 77 -4.01 4.31 -4.32
CA ALA A 77 -4.60 4.08 -5.64
C ALA A 77 -3.52 3.97 -6.73
N LEU A 78 -2.50 4.83 -6.71
CA LEU A 78 -1.38 4.79 -7.65
C LEU A 78 -0.56 3.49 -7.50
N LEU A 79 -0.27 3.08 -6.26
CA LEU A 79 0.43 1.83 -5.96
C LEU A 79 -0.35 0.61 -6.44
N TYR A 80 -1.67 0.60 -6.22
CA TYR A 80 -2.55 -0.45 -6.74
C TYR A 80 -2.48 -0.55 -8.26
N VAL A 81 -2.66 0.57 -8.96
CA VAL A 81 -2.69 0.60 -10.43
C VAL A 81 -1.36 0.15 -11.01
N SER A 82 -0.26 0.68 -10.48
CA SER A 82 1.10 0.29 -10.88
C SER A 82 1.33 -1.19 -10.65
N SER A 83 1.03 -1.70 -9.46
CA SER A 83 1.28 -3.10 -9.12
C SER A 83 0.40 -4.05 -9.93
N ALA A 84 -0.87 -3.70 -10.15
CA ALA A 84 -1.79 -4.49 -10.96
C ALA A 84 -1.36 -4.55 -12.44
N LEU A 85 -0.85 -3.44 -12.97
CA LEU A 85 -0.30 -3.39 -14.33
C LEU A 85 0.90 -4.34 -14.46
N HIS A 86 1.88 -4.21 -13.57
CA HIS A 86 3.10 -5.04 -13.58
C HIS A 86 2.84 -6.51 -13.25
N SER A 87 1.75 -6.80 -12.53
CA SER A 87 1.34 -8.17 -12.22
C SER A 87 0.58 -8.88 -13.35
N GLY A 88 0.42 -8.24 -14.51
CA GLY A 88 -0.23 -8.83 -15.69
C GLY A 88 -1.77 -8.76 -15.69
N ARG A 89 -2.36 -7.82 -14.95
CA ARG A 89 -3.82 -7.66 -14.94
C ARG A 89 -4.33 -7.18 -16.30
N LYS A 90 -5.52 -7.66 -16.70
CA LYS A 90 -6.16 -7.24 -17.95
C LYS A 90 -6.39 -5.72 -17.96
N LEU A 91 -5.85 -5.04 -18.98
CA LEU A 91 -5.88 -3.58 -19.08
C LEU A 91 -7.29 -2.98 -19.07
N GLY A 92 -8.26 -3.64 -19.71
CA GLY A 92 -9.65 -3.17 -19.72
C GLY A 92 -10.26 -3.10 -18.31
N LEU A 93 -10.03 -4.13 -17.50
CA LEU A 93 -10.48 -4.16 -16.11
C LEU A 93 -9.73 -3.13 -15.25
N LEU A 94 -8.41 -3.02 -15.44
CA LEU A 94 -7.60 -2.05 -14.72
C LEU A 94 -8.06 -0.61 -15.00
N LEU A 95 -8.42 -0.29 -16.25
CA LEU A 95 -8.93 1.02 -16.62
C LEU A 95 -10.27 1.35 -15.94
N GLU A 96 -11.15 0.36 -15.78
CA GLU A 96 -12.40 0.53 -15.03
C GLU A 96 -12.14 0.81 -13.54
N GLU A 97 -11.19 0.10 -12.95
CA GLU A 97 -10.76 0.33 -11.56
C GLU A 97 -10.14 1.71 -11.36
N MET A 98 -9.26 2.15 -12.28
CA MET A 98 -8.69 3.50 -12.28
C MET A 98 -9.78 4.57 -12.30
N ARG A 99 -10.80 4.41 -13.15
CA ARG A 99 -11.94 5.33 -13.22
C ARG A 99 -12.76 5.31 -11.93
N ALA A 100 -12.89 4.15 -11.28
CA ALA A 100 -13.59 4.05 -10.00
C ALA A 100 -12.85 4.81 -8.89
N TYR A 101 -11.52 4.74 -8.84
CA TYR A 101 -10.73 5.54 -7.88
C TYR A 101 -10.88 7.03 -8.15
N SER A 102 -10.77 7.46 -9.41
CA SER A 102 -10.91 8.87 -9.79
C SER A 102 -12.29 9.48 -9.48
N LYS A 103 -13.35 8.68 -9.33
CA LYS A 103 -14.70 9.15 -8.96
C LYS A 103 -14.91 9.25 -7.44
N GLN A 104 -14.07 8.58 -6.66
CA GLN A 104 -14.14 8.55 -5.20
C GLN A 104 -13.22 9.61 -4.55
N MET A 105 -12.46 10.32 -5.38
CA MET A 105 -11.68 11.51 -5.04
C MET A 105 -12.44 12.75 -5.44
#